data_AF-A0A7K2KXV8-F1
#
_entry.id   AF-A0A7K2KXV8-F1
#
_cell.length_a   1.000
_cell.length_b   1.000
_cell.length_c   1.000
_cell.angle_alpha   90.00
_cell.angle_beta   90.00
_cell.angle_gamma   90.00
#
_symmetry.space_group_name_H-M   'P 1'
#
loop_
_entity.id
_entity.type
_entity.pdbx_description
1 polymer ?
#
loop_
_entity_poly.entity_id
_entity_poly.type
_entity_poly.pdbx_seq_one_letter_code
_entity_poly.pdbx_strand_id
1 'polypeptide(L)'
;ADGGDGTVAAAVAAGFERREVRVTGPLGEPVTAAFALRETTAVVEMAEASGLQLLPDGVFAPLTATTYGSGELLRAALDAGATTLVFGVGGSAT
;
A
#
# COMPACT_ATOMS: atom_id res chain seq x y z
N ALA A 1 -6.82 -8.75 -11.28
CA ALA A 1 -5.42 -8.34 -11.03
C ALA A 1 -4.60 -9.61 -10.79
N ASP A 2 -3.31 -9.55 -11.07
CA ASP A 2 -2.34 -10.65 -10.91
C ASP A 2 -1.50 -10.52 -9.60
N GLY A 3 -1.80 -9.52 -8.76
CA GLY A 3 -1.13 -9.27 -7.49
C GLY A 3 -0.10 -8.15 -7.50
N GLY A 4 0.18 -7.56 -8.67
CA GLY A 4 0.94 -6.30 -8.82
C GLY A 4 0.03 -5.07 -8.85
N ASP A 5 0.55 -3.96 -9.38
CA ASP A 5 -0.10 -2.64 -9.39
C ASP A 5 -1.57 -2.67 -9.82
N GLY A 6 -2.43 -2.01 -9.02
CA GLY A 6 -3.86 -1.89 -9.26
C GLY A 6 -4.68 -3.03 -8.66
N THR A 7 -4.08 -3.87 -7.81
CA THR A 7 -4.79 -4.94 -7.08
C THR A 7 -5.80 -4.38 -6.08
N VAL A 8 -5.49 -3.28 -5.38
CA VAL A 8 -6.43 -2.54 -4.51
C VAL A 8 -7.58 -1.97 -5.35
N ALA A 9 -7.28 -1.33 -6.48
CA ALA A 9 -8.30 -0.77 -7.36
C ALA A 9 -9.25 -1.86 -7.90
N ALA A 10 -8.71 -3.02 -8.28
CA ALA A 10 -9.51 -4.16 -8.71
C ALA A 10 -10.40 -4.71 -7.58
N ALA A 11 -9.90 -4.77 -6.34
CA ALA A 11 -10.70 -5.18 -5.19
C ALA A 11 -11.85 -4.18 -4.90
N VAL A 12 -11.58 -2.88 -4.97
CA VAL A 12 -12.62 -1.84 -4.84
C VAL A 12 -13.69 -2.00 -5.93
N ALA A 13 -13.28 -2.21 -7.18
CA ALA A 13 -14.22 -2.48 -8.28
C ALA A 13 -15.05 -3.77 -8.06
N ALA A 14 -14.55 -4.72 -7.28
CA ALA A 14 -15.24 -5.94 -6.87
C ALA A 14 -16.08 -5.79 -5.58
N GLY A 15 -16.28 -4.56 -5.10
CA GLY A 15 -17.15 -4.24 -3.95
C GLY A 15 -16.46 -4.25 -2.59
N PHE A 16 -15.12 -4.16 -2.54
CA PHE A 16 -14.42 -3.85 -1.29
C PHE A 16 -14.50 -2.36 -1.00
N GLU A 17 -14.51 -1.98 0.27
CA GLU A 17 -14.46 -0.58 0.68
C GLU A 17 -13.03 -0.06 0.61
N ARG A 18 -12.81 1.07 -0.07
CA ARG A 18 -11.51 1.77 -0.07
C ARG A 18 -11.33 2.51 1.26
N ARG A 19 -10.20 2.30 1.94
CA ARG A 19 -9.81 2.98 3.17
C ARG A 19 -8.49 3.69 2.95
N GLU A 20 -8.46 5.00 3.20
CA GLU A 20 -7.27 5.82 3.05
C GLU A 20 -6.63 6.12 4.41
N VAL A 21 -5.30 6.17 4.43
CA VAL A 21 -4.51 6.46 5.63
C VAL A 21 -3.24 7.22 5.24
N ARG A 22 -2.83 8.16 6.10
CA ARG A 22 -1.56 8.87 5.96
C ARG A 22 -0.46 7.99 6.54
N VAL A 23 0.55 7.67 5.73
CA VAL A 23 1.70 6.80 6.11
C VAL A 23 3.00 7.41 5.64
N THR A 24 4.12 6.89 6.11
CA THR A 24 5.47 7.30 5.73
C THR A 24 5.79 6.82 4.32
N GLY A 25 6.06 7.75 3.39
CA GLY A 25 6.48 7.42 2.03
C GLY A 25 7.91 6.88 1.94
N PRO A 26 8.35 6.46 0.74
CA PRO A 26 9.67 5.82 0.57
C PRO A 26 10.83 6.76 0.90
N LEU A 27 10.66 8.08 0.77
CA LEU A 27 11.67 9.10 1.12
C LEU A 27 11.52 9.66 2.54
N GLY A 28 10.66 9.06 3.37
CA GLY A 28 10.36 9.51 4.73
C GLY A 28 9.26 10.58 4.83
N GLU A 29 8.92 11.23 3.71
CA GLU A 29 7.83 12.20 3.66
C GLU A 29 6.46 11.52 3.67
N PRO A 30 5.45 12.05 4.38
CA PRO A 30 4.15 11.39 4.45
C PRO A 30 3.41 11.36 3.10
N VAL A 31 2.81 10.23 2.78
CA VAL A 31 1.96 10.00 1.60
C VAL A 31 0.56 9.56 2.02
N THR A 32 -0.42 9.74 1.13
CA THR A 32 -1.76 9.16 1.32
C THR A 32 -1.78 7.83 0.59
N ALA A 33 -1.91 6.74 1.35
CA ALA A 33 -1.99 5.39 0.84
C ALA A 33 -3.41 4.84 1.05
N ALA A 34 -3.78 3.82 0.30
CA ALA A 34 -5.05 3.13 0.49
C ALA A 34 -4.93 1.61 0.54
N PHE A 35 -5.89 0.99 1.21
CA PHE A 35 -6.16 -0.44 1.12
C PHE A 35 -7.64 -0.67 0.86
N ALA A 36 -8.00 -1.88 0.45
CA ALA A 36 -9.37 -2.30 0.24
C ALA A 36 -9.77 -3.31 1.31
N LEU A 37 -10.95 -3.15 1.93
CA LEU A 37 -11.43 -4.02 3.01
C LEU A 37 -12.82 -4.59 2.67
N ARG A 38 -13.01 -5.89 2.92
CA ARG A 38 -14.33 -6.51 2.92
C ARG A 38 -14.40 -7.56 4.02
N GLU A 39 -15.34 -7.38 4.93
CA GLU A 39 -15.46 -8.19 6.15
C GLU A 39 -14.12 -8.21 6.90
N THR A 40 -13.45 -9.36 6.98
CA THR A 40 -12.16 -9.51 7.65
C THR A 40 -10.98 -9.65 6.69
N THR A 41 -11.20 -9.47 5.38
CA THR A 41 -10.14 -9.56 4.37
C THR A 41 -9.77 -8.18 3.86
N ALA A 42 -8.50 -7.79 4.07
CA ALA A 42 -7.93 -6.61 3.45
C ALA A 42 -6.98 -6.97 2.30
N VAL A 43 -7.07 -6.20 1.24
CA VAL A 43 -6.17 -6.20 0.09
C VAL A 43 -5.31 -4.95 0.20
N VAL A 44 -4.00 -5.16 0.28
CA VAL A 44 -3.00 -4.11 0.53
C VAL A 44 -1.93 -4.22 -0.54
N GLU A 45 -1.47 -3.09 -1.08
CA GLU A 45 -0.33 -3.02 -1.98
C GLU A 45 0.80 -2.24 -1.33
N MET A 46 2.00 -2.82 -1.36
CA MET A 46 3.21 -2.15 -0.87
C MET A 46 3.45 -0.83 -1.60
N ALA A 47 3.19 -0.81 -2.91
CA ALA A 47 3.40 0.35 -3.77
C ALA A 47 2.63 1.58 -3.28
N GLU A 48 1.44 1.44 -2.70
CA GLU A 48 0.64 2.56 -2.16
C GLU A 48 1.40 3.39 -1.12
N ALA A 49 2.32 2.75 -0.36
CA ALA A 49 3.12 3.42 0.66
C ALA A 49 4.61 3.55 0.30
N SER A 50 5.18 2.57 -0.40
CA SER A 50 6.62 2.42 -0.63
C SER A 50 6.96 2.21 -2.11
N GLY A 51 6.08 2.62 -3.02
CA GLY A 51 6.21 2.35 -4.46
C GLY A 51 7.08 3.35 -5.22
N LEU A 52 7.62 2.88 -6.35
CA LEU A 52 8.47 3.67 -7.25
C LEU A 52 7.74 4.90 -7.79
N GLN A 53 6.42 4.81 -8.01
CA GLN A 53 5.59 5.92 -8.49
C GLN A 53 5.42 7.06 -7.48
N LEU A 54 5.86 6.89 -6.22
CA LEU A 54 5.90 7.95 -5.21
C LEU A 54 7.20 8.76 -5.25
N LEU A 55 8.21 8.31 -6.02
CA LEU A 55 9.43 9.06 -6.18
C LEU A 55 9.24 10.19 -7.21
N PRO A 56 9.86 11.36 -7.03
CA PRO A 56 9.93 12.37 -8.07
C PRO A 56 10.62 11.83 -9.33
N ASP A 57 10.27 12.38 -10.49
CA ASP A 57 10.85 11.98 -11.77
C ASP A 57 12.39 12.01 -11.75
N GLY A 58 13.00 10.91 -12.18
CA GLY A 58 14.46 10.76 -12.25
C GLY A 58 15.15 10.55 -10.89
N VAL A 59 14.40 10.50 -9.78
CA VAL A 59 14.94 10.20 -8.45
C VAL A 59 14.82 8.71 -8.17
N PHE A 60 15.95 8.09 -7.82
CA PHE A 60 16.01 6.71 -7.35
C PHE A 60 16.79 6.66 -6.04
N ALA A 61 16.24 5.96 -5.05
CA ALA A 61 16.81 5.90 -3.72
C ALA A 61 16.91 4.46 -3.18
N PRO A 62 17.37 3.46 -3.96
CA PRO A 62 17.27 2.05 -3.58
C PRO A 62 18.03 1.68 -2.29
N LEU A 63 19.04 2.47 -1.89
CA LEU A 63 19.80 2.24 -0.66
C LEU A 63 19.21 2.95 0.57
N THR A 64 18.31 3.90 0.37
CA THR A 64 17.79 4.77 1.45
C THR A 64 16.28 4.80 1.53
N ALA A 65 15.57 4.28 0.54
CA ALA A 65 14.13 4.19 0.55
C ALA A 65 13.67 3.23 1.66
N THR A 66 12.60 3.60 2.36
CA THR A 66 12.07 2.85 3.50
C THR A 66 10.76 2.13 3.16
N THR A 67 10.54 1.00 3.82
CA THR A 67 9.28 0.23 3.76
C THR A 67 8.36 0.51 4.95
N TYR A 68 8.72 1.47 5.82
CA TYR A 68 8.01 1.74 7.07
C TYR A 68 6.51 2.00 6.87
N GLY A 69 6.15 2.79 5.86
CA GLY A 69 4.75 3.07 5.54
C GLY A 69 3.93 1.86 5.13
N SER A 70 4.56 0.83 4.54
CA SER A 70 3.87 -0.43 4.27
C SER A 70 3.47 -1.14 5.57
N GLY A 71 4.32 -1.08 6.60
CA GLY A 71 3.99 -1.55 7.94
C GLY A 71 2.85 -0.76 8.58
N GLU A 72 2.84 0.56 8.43
CA GLU A 72 1.75 1.43 8.88
C GLU A 72 0.43 1.12 8.17
N LEU A 73 0.48 0.85 6.85
CA LEU A 73 -0.69 0.50 6.06
C LEU A 73 -1.26 -0.88 6.47
N LEU A 74 -0.40 -1.88 6.70
CA LEU A 74 -0.81 -3.18 7.21
C LEU A 74 -1.39 -3.06 8.63
N ARG A 75 -0.81 -2.23 9.49
CA ARG A 75 -1.34 -1.93 10.84
C ARG A 75 -2.74 -1.31 10.74
N ALA A 76 -2.95 -0.33 9.86
CA ALA A 76 -4.26 0.27 9.66
C ALA A 76 -5.32 -0.74 9.20
N ALA A 77 -4.95 -1.72 8.35
CA ALA A 77 -5.84 -2.80 7.96
C ALA A 77 -6.20 -3.72 9.13
N LEU A 78 -5.22 -4.08 9.97
CA LEU A 78 -5.45 -4.87 11.19
C LEU A 78 -6.34 -4.12 12.19
N ASP A 79 -6.08 -2.82 12.41
CA ASP A 79 -6.87 -1.97 13.30
C ASP A 79 -8.32 -1.80 12.79
N ALA A 80 -8.53 -1.91 11.47
CA ALA A 80 -9.85 -1.93 10.84
C ALA A 80 -10.57 -3.30 10.95
N GLY A 81 -9.98 -4.28 11.63
CA GLY A 81 -10.59 -5.59 11.89
C GLY A 81 -10.23 -6.68 10.88
N ALA A 82 -9.27 -6.44 9.97
CA ALA A 82 -8.80 -7.49 9.08
C ALA A 82 -8.09 -8.61 9.85
N THR A 83 -8.43 -9.85 9.55
CA THR A 83 -7.73 -11.06 10.02
C THR A 83 -7.07 -11.82 8.88
N THR A 84 -7.39 -11.48 7.64
CA THR A 84 -6.77 -11.99 6.42
C THR A 84 -6.22 -10.82 5.62
N LEU A 85 -4.95 -10.92 5.22
CA LEU A 85 -4.27 -9.91 4.40
C LEU A 85 -3.80 -10.52 3.09
N VAL A 86 -4.26 -9.95 1.98
CA VAL A 86 -3.69 -10.18 0.65
C VAL A 86 -2.74 -9.04 0.36
N PHE A 87 -1.44 -9.30 0.41
CA PHE A 87 -0.41 -8.28 0.31
C PHE A 87 0.36 -8.40 -1.02
N GLY A 88 0.12 -7.45 -1.92
CA GLY A 88 0.86 -7.30 -3.17
C GLY A 88 2.16 -6.53 -2.95
N VAL A 89 3.30 -7.08 -3.42
CA VAL A 89 4.65 -6.53 -3.17
C VAL A 89 5.33 -6.00 -4.44
N GLY A 90 4.61 -5.92 -5.56
CA GLY A 90 5.12 -5.34 -6.80
C GLY A 90 5.32 -3.82 -6.69
N GLY A 91 6.12 -3.26 -7.62
CA GLY A 91 6.24 -1.82 -7.79
C GLY A 91 7.02 -1.07 -6.71
N SER A 92 7.83 -1.74 -5.87
CA SER A 92 8.57 -1.09 -4.77
C SER A 92 9.65 -0.11 -5.24
N ALA A 93 9.87 0.94 -4.43
CA ALA A 93 11.02 1.83 -4.51
C ALA A 93 12.25 1.32 -3.71
N THR A 94 12.06 0.24 -2.96
CA THR A 94 13.00 -0.37 -2.00
C THR A 94 13.53 -1.69 -2.51
#